data_AF-A0A1I6FV07-F1
#
_entry.id   AF-A0A1I6FV07-F1
#
_cell.length_a   1.000
_cell.length_b   1.000
_cell.length_c   1.000
_cell.angle_alpha   90.00
_cell.angle_beta   90.00
_cell.angle_gamma   90.00
#
_symmetry.space_group_name_H-M   'P 1'
#
loop_
_entity.id
_entity.type
_entity.pdbx_description
1 polymer ?
#
loop_
_entity_poly.entity_id
_entity_poly.type
_entity_poly.pdbx_seq_one_letter_code
_entity_poly.pdbx_strand_id
1 'polypeptide(L)' 'MKHAVIPITPEIWFRHLFSAQAALDGGVVRRKSRDMERIVGRAAFIAEIQRRGYSAVENAGQVVVFCNAEPVRVIVG' A
#
# COMPACT_ATOMS: atom_id res chain seq x y z
N MET A 1 -10.51 23.84 -13.60
CA MET A 1 -9.17 23.19 -13.58
C MET A 1 -9.32 21.76 -14.06
N LYS A 2 -8.83 21.46 -15.28
CA LYS A 2 -8.84 20.08 -15.79
C LYS A 2 -7.71 19.36 -15.06
N HIS A 3 -8.07 18.45 -14.14
CA HIS A 3 -7.07 17.53 -13.58
C HIS A 3 -6.57 16.69 -14.75
N ALA A 4 -5.36 16.98 -15.23
CA ALA A 4 -4.66 16.06 -16.10
C ALA A 4 -4.59 14.74 -15.32
N VAL A 5 -5.33 13.73 -15.78
CA VAL A 5 -5.24 12.39 -15.21
C VAL A 5 -3.88 11.88 -15.65
N ILE A 6 -2.86 12.14 -14.83
CA ILE A 6 -1.54 11.54 -15.00
C ILE A 6 -1.79 10.03 -14.88
N PRO A 7 -1.46 9.21 -15.90
CA PRO A 7 -1.52 7.77 -15.74
C PRO A 7 -0.58 7.41 -14.59
N ILE A 8 -1.17 6.98 -13.48
CA ILE A 8 -0.40 6.53 -12.33
C ILE A 8 0.24 5.22 -12.75
N THR A 9 1.56 5.21 -12.90
CA THR A 9 2.34 3.98 -13.06
C THR A 9 2.53 3.30 -11.70
N PRO A 10 2.88 2.00 -11.64
CA PRO A 10 3.19 1.32 -10.38
C PRO A 10 4.23 2.08 -9.53
N GLU A 11 5.26 2.62 -10.16
CA GLU A 11 6.36 3.33 -9.49
C GLU A 11 5.87 4.65 -8.87
N ILE A 12 5.02 5.40 -9.58
CA ILE A 12 4.39 6.61 -9.04
C ILE A 12 3.46 6.24 -7.89
N TRP A 13 2.70 5.15 -8.01
CA TRP A 13 1.79 4.70 -6.98
C TRP A 13 2.51 4.35 -5.68
N PHE A 14 3.59 3.56 -5.76
CA PHE A 14 4.38 3.20 -4.58
C PHE A 14 5.08 4.40 -3.97
N ARG A 15 5.67 5.27 -4.79
CA ARG A 15 6.27 6.51 -4.31
C ARG A 15 5.27 7.34 -3.52
N HIS A 16 4.06 7.51 -4.05
CA HIS A 16 3.01 8.25 -3.36
C HIS A 16 2.48 7.53 -2.10
N LEU A 17 2.44 6.19 -2.11
CA LEU A 17 2.06 5.41 -0.93
C LEU A 17 3.08 5.60 0.21
N PHE A 18 4.36 5.45 -0.10
CA PHE A 18 5.44 5.44 0.89
C PHE A 18 6.03 6.82 1.20
N SER A 19 5.64 7.87 0.46
CA SER A 19 5.96 9.26 0.82
C SER A 19 4.99 9.84 1.85
N ALA A 20 3.94 9.12 2.23
CA ALA A 20 3.04 9.56 3.29
C ALA A 20 3.79 9.61 4.63
N GLN A 21 3.57 10.64 5.43
CA GLN A 21 4.22 10.79 6.75
C GLN A 21 4.04 9.53 7.61
N ALA A 22 2.83 8.95 7.61
CA ALA A 22 2.54 7.70 8.31
C ALA A 22 3.40 6.52 7.85
N ALA A 23 3.81 6.45 6.57
CA ALA A 23 4.71 5.41 6.10
C ALA A 23 6.16 5.67 6.55
N LEU A 24 6.59 6.94 6.54
CA LEU A 24 7.93 7.36 6.96
C LEU A 24 8.16 7.12 8.46
N ASP A 25 7.13 7.32 9.27
CA ASP A 25 7.18 7.12 10.73
C ASP A 25 6.97 5.64 11.15
N GLY A 26 6.95 4.71 10.19
CA GLY A 26 6.72 3.29 10.48
C GLY A 26 5.29 2.94 10.88
N GLY A 27 4.32 3.80 10.57
CA GLY A 27 2.91 3.62 10.85
C GLY A 27 2.17 2.76 9.80
N VAL A 28 0.89 3.09 9.58
CA VAL A 28 -0.02 2.29 8.74
C VAL A 28 -0.60 3.14 7.61
N VAL A 29 -0.60 2.60 6.39
CA VAL A 29 -1.24 3.21 5.23
C VAL A 29 -2.33 2.31 4.66
N ARG A 30 -3.38 2.92 4.09
CA ARG A 30 -4.54 2.21 3.53
C ARG A 30 -4.87 2.66 2.12
N ARG A 31 -5.22 1.72 1.24
CA ARG A 31 -5.64 1.97 -0.14
C ARG A 31 -6.77 1.02 -0.55
N LYS A 32 -7.56 1.43 -1.55
CA LYS A 32 -8.57 0.55 -2.15
C LYS A 32 -7.88 -0.59 -2.91
N SER A 33 -8.22 -1.84 -2.60
CA SER A 33 -7.67 -3.03 -3.28
C SER A 33 -7.89 -2.96 -4.79
N ARG A 34 -9.04 -2.47 -5.25
CA ARG A 34 -9.34 -2.31 -6.69
C ARG A 34 -8.35 -1.39 -7.41
N ASP A 35 -7.90 -0.32 -6.75
CA ASP A 35 -7.00 0.66 -7.36
C ASP A 35 -5.56 0.15 -7.31
N MET A 36 -5.19 -0.54 -6.23
CA MET A 36 -3.92 -1.28 -6.17
C MET A 36 -3.86 -2.32 -7.30
N GLU A 37 -4.90 -3.15 -7.47
CA GLU A 37 -4.93 -4.19 -8.50
C GLU A 37 -4.87 -3.61 -9.91
N ARG A 38 -5.66 -2.56 -10.18
CA ARG A 38 -5.71 -1.91 -11.50
C ARG A 38 -4.41 -1.20 -11.88
N ILE A 39 -3.70 -0.63 -10.91
CA ILE A 39 -2.54 0.25 -11.16
C ILE A 39 -1.23 -0.52 -11.04
N VAL A 40 -1.10 -1.39 -10.03
CA VAL A 40 0.13 -2.08 -9.66
C VAL A 40 0.05 -3.56 -9.99
N GLY A 41 -1.11 -4.18 -9.74
CA GLY A 41 -1.31 -5.63 -9.80
C GLY A 41 -0.83 -6.35 -8.54
N ARG A 42 -1.54 -7.43 -8.16
CA ARG A 42 -1.30 -8.16 -6.91
C ARG A 42 0.14 -8.63 -6.73
N ALA A 43 0.72 -9.24 -7.78
CA ALA A 43 2.03 -9.85 -7.70
C ALA A 43 3.13 -8.83 -7.42
N ALA A 44 3.12 -7.70 -8.15
CA ALA A 44 4.07 -6.61 -7.96
C ALA A 44 3.90 -5.94 -6.59
N PHE A 45 2.66 -5.80 -6.12
CA PHE A 45 2.38 -5.32 -4.77
C PHE A 45 2.98 -6.22 -3.69
N ILE A 46 2.70 -7.53 -3.73
CA ILE A 46 3.23 -8.49 -2.75
C ILE A 46 4.77 -8.47 -2.75
N ALA A 47 5.38 -8.51 -3.94
CA ALA A 47 6.83 -8.47 -4.07
C ALA A 47 7.44 -7.21 -3.45
N GLU A 48 6.83 -6.04 -3.64
CA GLU A 48 7.32 -4.79 -3.08
C GLU A 48 7.15 -4.71 -1.55
N ILE A 49 6.02 -5.22 -1.02
CA ILE A 49 5.81 -5.32 0.43
C ILE A 49 6.86 -6.22 1.07
N GLN A 50 7.10 -7.40 0.49
CA GLN A 50 8.12 -8.35 0.96
C GLN A 50 9.53 -7.76 0.87
N ARG A 51 9.87 -7.08 -0.24
CA ARG A 51 11.18 -6.43 -0.43
C ARG A 51 11.48 -5.39 0.66
N ARG A 52 10.46 -4.74 1.20
CA ARG A 52 10.58 -3.73 2.27
C ARG A 52 10.57 -4.33 3.67
N GLY A 53 10.32 -5.64 3.83
CA GLY A 53 10.13 -6.26 5.13
C GLY A 53 8.84 -5.83 5.83
N TYR A 54 7.85 -5.37 5.07
CA TYR A 54 6.56 -4.91 5.59
C TYR A 54 5.54 -6.03 5.63
N SER A 55 4.46 -5.79 6.38
CA SER A 55 3.27 -6.65 6.36
C SER A 55 2.10 -5.92 5.70
N ALA A 56 1.21 -6.67 5.05
CA ALA A 56 -0.03 -6.13 4.52
C ALA A 56 -1.19 -7.10 4.74
N VAL A 57 -2.39 -6.56 5.01
CA VAL A 57 -3.63 -7.31 5.13
C VAL A 57 -4.69 -6.74 4.21
N GLU A 58 -5.65 -7.57 3.82
CA GLU A 58 -6.80 -7.15 3.04
C GLU A 58 -8.11 -7.39 3.81
N ASN A 59 -8.98 -6.38 3.84
CA ASN A 59 -10.32 -6.47 4.43
C ASN A 59 -11.25 -5.44 3.77
N ALA A 60 -12.50 -5.84 3.47
CA ALA A 60 -13.53 -4.96 2.90
C ALA A 60 -13.07 -4.13 1.69
N GLY A 61 -12.30 -4.75 0.79
CA GLY A 61 -11.76 -4.11 -0.42
C GLY A 61 -10.73 -3.03 -0.15
N GLN A 62 -10.10 -3.04 1.04
CA GLN A 62 -8.95 -2.22 1.38
C GLN A 62 -7.73 -3.12 1.55
N VAL A 63 -6.59 -2.67 1.03
CA VAL A 63 -5.28 -3.12 1.48
C VAL A 63 -4.77 -2.17 2.55
N VAL A 64 -4.32 -2.75 3.66
CA VAL A 64 -3.71 -2.05 4.80
C VAL A 64 -2.28 -2.51 4.91
N VAL A 65 -1.33 -1.59 4.80
CA VAL A 65 0.12 -1.87 4.85
C VAL A 65 0.67 -1.30 6.14
N PHE A 66 1.37 -2.15 6.89
CA PHE A 66 2.13 -1.81 8.09
C PHE A 66 3.57 -1.51 7.64
N CYS A 67 3.98 -0.24 7.69
CA CYS A 67 5.24 0.25 7.14
C CYS A 67 6.42 0.03 8.10
N ASN A 68 6.46 -1.10 8.78
CA ASN A 68 7.50 -1.51 9.72
C ASN A 68 7.69 -3.03 9.66
N ALA A 69 8.65 -3.55 10.42
CA ALA A 69 8.94 -4.99 10.50
C ALA A 69 8.27 -5.68 11.71
N GLU A 70 7.36 -4.99 12.41
CA GLU A 70 6.65 -5.58 13.55
C GLU A 70 5.60 -6.59 13.10
N PRO A 71 5.37 -7.68 13.85
CA PRO A 71 4.37 -8.68 13.51
C PRO A 71 2.94 -8.12 13.65
N VAL A 72 2.10 -8.41 12.65
CA VAL A 72 0.67 -8.07 12.71
C VAL A 72 -0.05 -9.07 13.63
N ARG A 73 -0.71 -8.57 14.68
CA ARG A 73 -1.53 -9.36 15.61
C ARG A 73 -3.00 -9.00 15.46
N VAL A 74 -3.84 -9.99 15.17
CA VAL A 74 -5.30 -9.84 15.23
C VAL A 74 -5.72 -10.05 16.69
N ILE A 75 -6.17 -8.98 17.36
CA ILE A 75 -6.50 -9.02 18.79
C ILE A 75 -7.88 -9.66 19.03
N VAL A 76 -8.83 -9.42 18.14
CA VAL A 76 -10.20 -9.98 18.13
C VAL A 76 -10.68 -10.08 16.68
N GLY A 77 -11.43 -11.12 16.33
CA GLY A 77 -11.99 -11.36 14.99
C GLY A 77 -13.08 -12.42 14.99
#